data_AF-A0A3P7NV30-F1
#
_entry.id   AF-A0A3P7NV30-F1
#
_cell.length_a   1.000
_cell.length_b   1.000
_cell.length_c   1.000
_cell.angle_alpha   90.00
_cell.angle_beta   90.00
_cell.angle_gamma   90.00
#
_symmetry.space_group_name_H-M   'P 1'
#
loop_
_entity.id
_entity.type
_entity.pdbx_description
1 polymer ?
#
loop_
_entity_poly.entity_id
_entity_poly.type
_entity_poly.pdbx_seq_one_letter_code
_entity_poly.pdbx_strand_id
1 'polypeptide(L)'
;MSREPLTLRRRPPPPQTWFEWAVSILKLPFVIGYETLYELLSFILADPQGDVRRFIDEFNAQFGDADPGIQFFNGSYDDALNECKVSLRFMIVYLHNPSHEACERFVRETLLSQPMKLFLERNDIVLFGVSVRSQEGYKGKIGNEKN
;
A
#
# COMPACT_ATOMS: atom_id res chain seq x y z
N MET A 1 58.19 5.42 26.44
CA MET A 1 57.59 5.24 25.10
C MET A 1 56.09 5.39 25.27
N SER A 2 55.60 6.63 25.20
CA SER A 2 54.22 6.99 25.55
C SER A 2 53.40 7.14 24.27
N ARG A 3 52.24 6.47 24.19
CA ARG A 3 51.32 6.56 23.03
C ARG A 3 50.23 7.59 23.35
N GLU A 4 50.11 8.62 22.51
CA GLU A 4 49.01 9.58 22.62
C GLU A 4 47.70 9.01 22.07
N PRO A 5 46.54 9.34 22.68
CA PRO A 5 45.24 8.91 22.18
C PRO A 5 44.81 9.75 20.96
N LEU A 6 44.48 9.09 19.85
CA LEU A 6 43.97 9.71 18.64
C LEU A 6 42.57 10.31 18.88
N THR A 7 42.50 11.64 19.04
CA THR A 7 41.22 12.36 19.07
C THR A 7 40.68 12.47 17.65
N LEU A 8 39.69 11.64 17.29
CA LEU A 8 38.95 11.78 16.03
C LEU A 8 38.11 13.07 16.08
N ARG A 9 38.65 14.16 15.52
CA ARG A 9 37.94 15.43 15.36
C ARG A 9 36.85 15.24 14.31
N ARG A 10 35.59 15.06 14.74
CA ARG A 10 34.43 15.13 13.82
C ARG A 10 34.41 16.51 13.17
N ARG A 11 34.41 16.56 11.84
CA ARG A 11 34.21 17.82 11.10
C ARG A 11 32.76 18.28 11.35
N PRO A 12 32.53 19.54 11.75
CA PRO A 12 31.17 20.06 11.80
C PRO A 12 30.57 20.01 10.38
N PRO A 13 29.26 19.75 10.23
CA PRO A 13 28.62 19.89 8.94
C PRO A 13 28.88 21.30 8.40
N PRO A 14 29.13 21.47 7.10
CA PRO A 14 29.32 22.79 6.53
C PRO A 14 28.12 23.67 6.90
N PRO A 15 28.33 24.95 7.27
CA PRO A 15 27.22 25.82 7.64
C PRO A 15 26.24 25.89 6.47
N GLN A 16 24.97 25.55 6.73
CA GLN A 16 23.92 25.71 5.74
C GLN A 16 23.87 27.18 5.36
N THR A 17 24.26 27.47 4.12
CA THR A 17 24.09 28.82 3.58
C THR A 17 22.59 29.04 3.41
N TRP A 18 22.13 30.27 3.64
CA TRP A 18 20.71 30.59 3.47
C TRP A 18 20.21 30.30 2.03
N PHE A 19 21.12 30.30 1.05
CA PHE A 19 20.86 29.90 -0.33
C PHE A 19 20.50 28.41 -0.45
N GLU A 20 21.18 27.51 0.24
CA GLU A 20 20.86 26.07 0.27
C GLU A 20 19.49 25.80 0.91
N TRP A 21 19.14 26.58 1.93
CA TRP A 21 17.80 26.56 2.52
C TRP A 21 16.73 27.03 1.52
N ALA A 22 16.99 28.11 0.79
CA ALA A 22 16.07 28.64 -0.21
C ALA A 22 15.88 27.66 -1.40
N VAL A 23 16.96 27.02 -1.86
CA VAL A 23 16.91 25.98 -2.89
C VAL A 23 16.14 24.76 -2.40
N SER A 24 16.34 24.37 -1.14
CA SER A 24 15.58 23.28 -0.53
C SER A 24 14.08 23.59 -0.51
N ILE A 25 13.68 24.80 -0.09
CA ILE A 25 12.28 25.24 -0.11
C ILE A 25 11.67 25.27 -1.50
N LEU A 26 12.42 25.72 -2.51
CA LEU A 26 11.96 25.73 -3.89
C LEU A 26 11.77 24.31 -4.45
N LYS A 27 12.60 23.35 -4.02
CA LYS A 27 12.52 21.94 -4.45
C LYS A 27 11.46 21.13 -3.71
N LEU A 28 11.05 21.52 -2.50
CA LEU A 28 10.03 20.80 -1.71
C LEU A 28 8.71 20.53 -2.46
N PRO A 29 8.07 21.47 -3.18
CA PRO A 29 6.85 21.17 -3.93
C PRO A 29 7.09 20.13 -5.04
N PHE A 30 8.28 20.10 -5.64
CA PHE A 30 8.64 19.15 -6.69
C PHE A 30 9.05 17.78 -6.14
N VAL A 31 9.74 17.73 -4.99
CA VAL A 31 10.10 16.48 -4.32
C VAL A 31 8.86 15.78 -3.78
N ILE A 32 7.98 16.51 -3.08
CA ILE A 32 6.70 15.96 -2.59
C ILE A 32 5.87 15.46 -3.78
N GLY A 33 5.77 16.26 -4.84
CA GLY A 33 5.03 15.88 -6.05
C GLY A 33 5.62 14.64 -6.74
N TYR A 34 6.94 14.55 -6.88
CA TYR A 34 7.61 13.41 -7.52
C TYR A 34 7.47 12.13 -6.69
N GLU A 35 7.68 12.16 -5.38
CA GLU A 35 7.50 10.98 -4.54
C GLU A 35 6.04 10.48 -4.59
N THR A 36 5.06 11.38 -4.49
CA THR A 36 3.65 10.99 -4.63
C THR A 36 3.30 10.46 -6.02
N LEU A 37 3.93 11.01 -7.07
CA LEU A 37 3.71 10.59 -8.45
C LEU A 37 4.34 9.23 -8.73
N TYR A 38 5.49 8.91 -8.15
CA TYR A 38 6.13 7.60 -8.29
C TYR A 38 5.36 6.50 -7.58
N GLU A 39 4.82 6.78 -6.39
CA GLU A 39 3.92 5.85 -5.72
C GLU A 39 2.66 5.59 -6.56
N LEU A 40 2.04 6.64 -7.10
CA LEU A 40 0.90 6.54 -8.01
C LEU A 40 1.23 5.78 -9.30
N LEU A 41 2.39 6.04 -9.91
CA LEU A 41 2.83 5.35 -11.13
C LEU A 41 3.18 3.89 -10.87
N SER A 42 3.74 3.56 -9.71
CA SER A 42 4.04 2.18 -9.32
C SER A 42 2.76 1.34 -9.16
N PHE A 43 1.68 1.96 -8.69
CA PHE A 43 0.36 1.35 -8.61
C PHE A 43 -0.23 1.02 -10.00
N ILE A 44 0.07 1.82 -11.02
CA ILE A 44 -0.42 1.62 -12.40
C ILE A 44 0.38 0.55 -13.18
N LEU A 45 1.65 0.31 -12.79
CA LEU A 45 2.59 -0.56 -13.53
C LEU A 45 2.73 -1.99 -12.98
N ALA A 46 2.12 -2.31 -11.83
CA ALA A 46 2.05 -3.68 -11.30
C ALA A 46 0.99 -4.50 -12.07
N ASP A 47 1.09 -5.84 -12.07
CA ASP A 47 0.03 -6.72 -12.59
C ASP A 47 -1.17 -6.66 -11.64
N PRO A 48 -2.19 -5.84 -11.94
CA PRO A 48 -3.18 -5.47 -10.94
C PRO A 48 -4.14 -6.64 -10.66
N GLN A 49 -4.31 -7.55 -11.61
CA GLN A 49 -5.18 -8.71 -11.45
C GLN A 49 -4.53 -9.81 -10.60
N GLY A 50 -3.25 -10.08 -10.85
CA GLY A 50 -2.46 -11.04 -10.07
C GLY A 50 -2.37 -10.64 -8.59
N ASP A 51 -2.17 -9.34 -8.32
CA ASP A 51 -2.07 -8.81 -6.97
C ASP A 51 -3.40 -8.85 -6.21
N VAL A 52 -4.53 -8.55 -6.87
CA VAL A 52 -5.87 -8.66 -6.27
C VAL A 52 -6.19 -10.11 -5.93
N ARG A 53 -5.95 -11.05 -6.84
CA ARG A 53 -6.21 -12.47 -6.59
C ARG A 53 -5.38 -12.98 -5.42
N ARG A 54 -4.09 -12.64 -5.39
CA ARG A 54 -3.20 -12.99 -4.28
C ARG A 54 -3.70 -12.39 -2.96
N PHE A 55 -4.15 -11.14 -2.96
CA PHE A 55 -4.75 -10.52 -1.79
C PHE A 55 -5.98 -11.30 -1.31
N ILE A 56 -6.90 -11.68 -2.19
CA ILE A 56 -8.10 -12.44 -1.84
C ILE A 56 -7.73 -13.78 -1.21
N ASP A 57 -6.76 -14.49 -1.79
CA ASP A 57 -6.27 -15.77 -1.27
C ASP A 57 -5.62 -15.60 0.12
N GLU A 58 -4.75 -14.60 0.30
CA GLU A 58 -4.10 -14.28 1.58
C GLU A 58 -5.15 -13.86 2.65
N PHE A 59 -6.14 -13.05 2.26
CA PHE A 59 -7.22 -12.61 3.14
C PHE A 59 -8.09 -13.80 3.59
N ASN A 60 -8.50 -14.65 2.65
CA ASN A 60 -9.31 -15.83 2.96
C ASN A 60 -8.53 -16.85 3.80
N ALA A 61 -7.22 -16.99 3.60
CA ALA A 61 -6.39 -17.84 4.44
C ALA A 61 -6.32 -17.36 5.89
N GLN A 62 -6.34 -16.04 6.12
CA GLN A 62 -6.25 -15.45 7.47
C GLN A 62 -7.61 -15.31 8.17
N PHE A 63 -8.68 -15.05 7.41
CA PHE A 63 -10.00 -14.68 7.94
C PHE A 63 -11.15 -15.59 7.47
N GLY A 64 -10.85 -16.66 6.74
CA GLY A 64 -11.84 -17.56 6.12
C GLY A 64 -12.73 -18.33 7.09
N ASP A 65 -12.40 -18.35 8.39
CA ASP A 65 -13.26 -18.94 9.42
C ASP A 65 -14.59 -18.19 9.63
N ALA A 66 -14.72 -16.97 9.10
CA ALA A 66 -15.94 -16.19 9.20
C ALA A 66 -16.98 -16.67 8.17
N ASP A 67 -17.91 -17.55 8.58
CA ASP A 67 -19.05 -17.98 7.76
C ASP A 67 -20.28 -17.07 7.98
N PRO A 68 -20.91 -16.50 6.93
CA PRO A 68 -20.48 -16.49 5.52
C PRO A 68 -19.31 -15.53 5.28
N GLY A 69 -18.38 -15.89 4.41
CA GLY A 69 -17.24 -15.04 4.04
C GLY A 69 -17.69 -13.74 3.34
N ILE A 70 -16.79 -12.76 3.24
CA ILE A 70 -17.03 -11.55 2.44
C ILE A 70 -16.56 -11.79 1.00
N GLN A 71 -17.33 -11.30 0.02
CA GLN A 71 -17.03 -11.48 -1.39
C GLN A 71 -16.33 -10.25 -1.95
N PHE A 72 -15.08 -10.42 -2.38
CA PHE A 72 -14.34 -9.41 -3.12
C PHE A 72 -14.50 -9.62 -4.63
N PHE A 73 -14.48 -8.53 -5.39
CA PHE A 73 -14.44 -8.57 -6.85
C PHE A 73 -13.13 -9.19 -7.34
N ASN A 74 -13.22 -10.24 -8.14
CA ASN A 74 -12.09 -10.99 -8.66
C ASN A 74 -11.75 -10.54 -10.09
N GLY A 75 -11.07 -9.40 -10.20
CA GLY A 75 -10.64 -8.83 -11.47
C GLY A 75 -9.75 -7.61 -11.24
N SER A 76 -9.32 -6.96 -12.33
CA SER A 76 -8.53 -5.73 -12.21
C SER A 76 -9.39 -4.56 -11.69
N TYR A 77 -8.73 -3.49 -11.26
CA TYR A 77 -9.43 -2.26 -10.88
C TYR A 77 -10.30 -1.70 -12.03
N ASP A 78 -9.79 -1.74 -13.26
CA ASP A 78 -10.51 -1.26 -14.44
C ASP A 78 -11.74 -2.12 -14.75
N ASP A 79 -11.65 -3.44 -14.54
CA ASP A 79 -12.79 -4.35 -14.69
C ASP A 79 -13.89 -4.03 -13.67
N ALA A 80 -13.52 -3.86 -12.40
CA ALA A 80 -14.45 -3.52 -11.32
C ALA A 80 -15.12 -2.16 -11.58
N LEU A 81 -14.33 -1.17 -11.99
CA LEU A 81 -14.82 0.17 -12.30
C LEU A 81 -15.74 0.17 -13.53
N ASN A 82 -15.40 -0.59 -14.56
CA ASN A 82 -16.23 -0.74 -15.75
C ASN A 82 -17.56 -1.41 -15.41
N GLU A 83 -17.55 -2.47 -14.59
CA GLU A 83 -18.75 -3.13 -14.12
C GLU A 83 -19.65 -2.17 -13.31
N CYS A 84 -19.05 -1.34 -12.44
CA CYS A 84 -19.79 -0.32 -11.70
C CYS A 84 -20.39 0.76 -12.62
N LYS A 85 -19.70 1.15 -13.69
CA LYS A 85 -20.21 2.11 -14.69
C LYS A 85 -21.36 1.53 -15.50
N VAL A 86 -21.23 0.28 -15.95
CA VAL A 86 -22.23 -0.40 -16.78
C VAL A 86 -23.50 -0.69 -15.96
N SER A 87 -23.32 -1.19 -14.74
CA SER A 87 -24.43 -1.59 -13.87
C SER A 87 -24.91 -0.46 -12.95
N LEU A 88 -24.30 0.73 -13.02
CA LEU A 88 -24.57 1.90 -12.16
C LEU A 88 -24.56 1.57 -10.66
N ARG A 89 -23.55 0.80 -10.23
CA ARG A 89 -23.38 0.36 -8.84
C ARG A 89 -22.33 1.18 -8.12
N PHE A 90 -22.43 1.25 -6.80
CA PHE A 90 -21.38 1.82 -5.98
C PHE A 90 -20.24 0.80 -5.79
N MET A 91 -19.01 1.31 -5.70
CA MET A 91 -17.82 0.51 -5.40
C MET A 91 -17.21 0.96 -4.08
N ILE A 92 -16.85 0.01 -3.21
CA ILE A 92 -16.05 0.23 -2.02
C ILE A 92 -14.66 -0.36 -2.26
N VAL A 93 -13.62 0.44 -2.05
CA VAL A 93 -12.22 0.00 -2.13
C VAL A 93 -11.68 -0.21 -0.73
N TYR A 94 -11.26 -1.43 -0.42
CA TYR A 94 -10.59 -1.80 0.81
C TYR A 94 -9.09 -1.96 0.58
N LEU A 95 -8.31 -1.09 1.22
CA LEU A 95 -6.86 -1.12 1.20
C LEU A 95 -6.35 -1.85 2.46
N HIS A 96 -5.82 -3.05 2.28
CA HIS A 96 -5.37 -3.89 3.39
C HIS A 96 -3.89 -3.67 3.70
N ASN A 97 -3.57 -3.33 4.94
CA ASN A 97 -2.19 -3.28 5.44
C ASN A 97 -2.01 -4.31 6.56
N PRO A 98 -1.29 -5.41 6.31
CA PRO A 98 -1.12 -6.49 7.29
C PRO A 98 -0.18 -6.12 8.46
N SER A 99 0.53 -4.99 8.39
CA SER A 99 1.57 -4.63 9.37
C SER A 99 1.06 -3.96 10.65
N HIS A 100 -0.27 -3.79 10.82
CA HIS A 100 -0.82 -3.05 11.95
C HIS A 100 -1.96 -3.83 12.63
N GLU A 101 -1.86 -4.10 13.93
CA GLU A 101 -2.84 -4.88 14.71
C GLU A 101 -4.28 -4.32 14.64
N ALA A 102 -4.42 -2.99 14.57
CA ALA A 102 -5.74 -2.37 14.38
C ALA A 102 -6.45 -2.78 13.08
N CYS A 103 -5.70 -3.18 12.05
CA CYS A 103 -6.27 -3.68 10.80
C CYS A 103 -6.99 -5.01 11.02
N GLU A 104 -6.42 -5.91 11.80
CA GLU A 104 -7.04 -7.21 12.08
C GLU A 104 -8.36 -7.05 12.85
N ARG A 105 -8.36 -6.18 13.86
CA ARG A 105 -9.58 -5.85 14.61
C ARG A 105 -10.66 -5.28 13.69
N PHE A 106 -10.31 -4.32 12.84
CA PHE A 106 -11.25 -3.74 11.87
C PHE A 106 -11.83 -4.81 10.94
N VAL A 107 -11.00 -5.73 10.43
CA VAL A 107 -11.47 -6.82 9.57
C VAL A 107 -12.50 -7.68 10.29
N ARG A 108 -12.18 -8.15 11.50
CA ARG A 108 -13.05 -9.08 12.25
C ARG A 108 -14.32 -8.41 12.77
N GLU A 109 -14.21 -7.22 13.35
CA GLU A 109 -15.33 -6.56 14.06
C GLU A 109 -16.18 -5.70 13.14
N THR A 110 -15.63 -5.17 12.04
CA THR A 110 -16.33 -4.23 11.15
C THR A 110 -16.54 -4.81 9.76
N LEU A 111 -15.48 -5.18 9.04
CA LEU A 111 -15.57 -5.61 7.65
C LEU A 111 -16.35 -6.93 7.50
N LEU A 112 -16.06 -7.90 8.36
CA LEU A 112 -16.71 -9.22 8.38
C LEU A 112 -17.98 -9.25 9.23
N SER A 113 -18.40 -8.10 9.78
CA SER A 113 -19.62 -8.02 10.56
C SER A 113 -20.85 -8.31 9.70
N GLN A 114 -21.88 -8.91 10.30
CA GLN A 114 -23.14 -9.17 9.62
C GLN A 114 -23.81 -7.88 9.07
N PRO A 115 -23.84 -6.75 9.80
CA PRO A 115 -24.37 -5.49 9.25
C PRO A 115 -23.65 -5.03 7.99
N MET A 116 -22.32 -5.17 7.92
CA MET A 116 -21.55 -4.81 6.73
C MET A 116 -21.90 -5.72 5.55
N LYS A 117 -21.95 -7.04 5.76
CA LYS A 117 -22.30 -8.01 4.70
C LYS A 117 -23.70 -7.73 4.12
N LEU A 118 -24.68 -7.51 5.00
CA LEU A 118 -26.05 -7.15 4.58
C LEU A 118 -26.11 -5.80 3.86
N PHE A 119 -25.28 -4.83 4.27
CA PHE A 119 -25.20 -3.53 3.60
C PHE A 119 -24.66 -3.66 2.17
N LEU A 120 -23.63 -4.48 1.97
CA LEU A 120 -23.07 -4.75 0.64
C LEU A 120 -24.09 -5.43 -0.26
N GLU A 121 -24.71 -6.50 0.24
CA GLU A 121 -25.68 -7.30 -0.52
C GLU A 121 -26.94 -6.50 -0.88
N ARG A 122 -27.53 -5.80 0.10
CA ARG A 122 -28.79 -5.06 -0.10
C ARG A 122 -28.67 -3.91 -1.09
N ASN A 123 -27.50 -3.30 -1.18
CA ASN A 123 -27.26 -2.15 -2.06
C ASN A 123 -26.53 -2.54 -3.36
N ASP A 124 -26.30 -3.84 -3.60
CA ASP A 124 -25.55 -4.36 -4.75
C ASP A 124 -24.21 -3.61 -4.94
N ILE A 125 -23.44 -3.49 -3.85
CA ILE A 125 -22.18 -2.76 -3.83
C ILE A 125 -21.03 -3.70 -4.20
N VAL A 126 -20.20 -3.27 -5.15
CA VAL A 126 -18.97 -3.97 -5.51
C VAL A 126 -17.91 -3.69 -4.45
N LEU A 127 -17.43 -4.73 -3.78
CA LEU A 127 -16.29 -4.63 -2.86
C LEU A 127 -15.00 -5.03 -3.58
N PHE A 128 -14.09 -4.06 -3.77
CA PHE A 128 -12.77 -4.29 -4.34
C PHE A 128 -11.72 -4.25 -3.23
N GLY A 129 -10.81 -5.21 -3.19
CA GLY A 129 -9.78 -5.32 -2.15
C GLY A 129 -8.39 -5.48 -2.74
N VAL A 130 -7.42 -4.79 -2.15
CA VAL A 130 -6.00 -4.90 -2.54
C VAL A 130 -5.08 -4.74 -1.33
N SER A 131 -3.98 -5.48 -1.35
CA SER A 131 -2.94 -5.39 -0.32
C SER A 131 -1.99 -4.23 -0.64
N VAL A 132 -1.80 -3.31 0.30
CA VAL A 132 -0.89 -2.16 0.14
C VAL A 132 0.55 -2.54 0.48
N ARG A 133 0.96 -3.80 0.25
CA ARG A 133 2.30 -4.28 0.65
C ARG A 133 3.36 -3.35 0.08
N SER A 134 3.85 -2.53 1.00
CA SER A 134 4.82 -1.47 0.80
C SER A 134 6.02 -2.06 0.06
N GLN A 135 6.20 -1.69 -1.22
CA GLN A 135 7.49 -1.46 -1.89
C GLN A 135 8.60 -2.54 -1.83
N GLU A 136 8.41 -3.71 -1.23
CA GLU A 136 9.47 -4.70 -0.99
C GLU A 136 9.55 -5.80 -2.04
N GLY A 137 8.52 -5.97 -2.88
CA GLY A 137 8.52 -6.97 -3.95
C GLY A 137 9.53 -6.72 -5.07
N TYR A 138 10.00 -5.47 -5.24
CA TYR A 138 10.94 -5.13 -6.32
C TYR A 138 12.42 -5.31 -5.92
N LYS A 139 12.77 -5.21 -4.63
CA LYS A 139 14.15 -5.46 -4.18
C LYS A 139 14.52 -6.96 -4.18
N GLY A 140 13.52 -7.84 -4.18
CA GLY A 140 13.73 -9.30 -4.20
C GLY A 140 14.04 -9.91 -5.58
N LYS A 141 13.72 -9.23 -6.69
CA LYS A 141 13.98 -9.76 -8.05
C LYS A 141 15.32 -9.34 -8.65
N ILE A 142 16.08 -8.44 -8.01
CA ILE A 142 17.42 -8.03 -8.49
C ILE A 142 18.56 -8.77 -7.77
N GLY A 143 18.26 -9.60 -6.76
CA GLY A 143 19.26 -10.29 -5.94
C GLY A 143 19.60 -11.73 -6.32
N ASN A 144 18.92 -12.34 -7.30
CA ASN A 144 19.07 -13.78 -7.53
C ASN A 144 19.04 -14.14 -9.02
N GLU A 145 20.00 -13.59 -9.77
CA GLU A 145 20.33 -14.07 -11.12
C GLU A 145 21.84 -14.09 -11.35
N LYS A 146 22.62 -14.47 -10.32
CA LYS A 146 24.01 -14.93 -10.45
C LYS A 146 24.36 -15.92 -9.35
N ASN A 147 23.99 -17.18 -9.56
CA ASN A 147 24.84 -18.31 -9.19
C ASN A 147 24.48 -19.53 -10.05
#